data_AF-A0A4Q3JBV8-F1
#
_entry.id   AF-A0A4Q3JBV8-F1
#
_cell.length_a   1.000
_cell.length_b   1.000
_cell.length_c   1.000
_cell.angle_alpha   90.00
_cell.angle_beta   90.00
_cell.angle_gamma   90.00
#
_symmetry.space_group_name_H-M   'P 1'
#
loop_
_entity.id
_entity.type
_entity.pdbx_description
1 polymer ?
#
loop_
_entity_poly.entity_id
_entity_poly.type
_entity_poly.pdbx_seq_one_letter_code
_entity_poly.pdbx_strand_id
1 'polypeptide(L)'
;MNIVVGHALGLTPAPTPHARSVAFRLAAEGRDDVVAWMASHGLIDAEKPVAPVSPEERLIESRTGIELASIRAACLKAWDASVDGAGFERELARRGLELR
;
A
#
# COMPACT_ATOMS: atom_id res chain seq x y z
N MET A 1 -10.19 10.66 9.51
CA MET A 1 -11.56 11.16 9.71
C MET A 1 -12.40 10.05 10.30
N ASN A 2 -13.21 10.32 11.33
CA ASN A 2 -14.11 9.33 11.91
C ASN A 2 -15.32 9.15 10.98
N ILE A 3 -15.61 7.90 10.55
CA ILE A 3 -16.61 7.60 9.52
C ILE A 3 -18.04 7.93 9.98
N VAL A 4 -18.35 7.70 11.25
CA VAL A 4 -19.66 7.96 11.85
C VAL A 4 -19.90 9.46 11.97
N VAL A 5 -18.87 10.21 12.39
CA VAL A 5 -18.95 11.68 12.47
C VAL A 5 -19.10 12.28 11.08
N GLY A 6 -18.36 11.77 10.08
CA GLY A 6 -18.47 12.21 8.69
C GLY A 6 -19.89 12.04 8.13
N HIS A 7 -20.52 10.88 8.39
CA HIS A 7 -21.92 10.63 8.02
C HIS A 7 -22.87 11.63 8.69
N ALA A 8 -22.75 11.83 10.01
CA ALA A 8 -23.62 12.74 10.76
C ALA A 8 -23.51 14.21 10.29
N LEU A 9 -22.34 14.59 9.76
CA LEU A 9 -22.09 15.93 9.22
C LEU A 9 -22.39 16.05 7.71
N GLY A 10 -22.86 14.98 7.05
CA GLY A 10 -23.15 14.98 5.61
C GLY A 10 -21.91 15.20 4.72
N LEU A 11 -20.72 14.82 5.21
CA LEU A 11 -19.48 14.98 4.46
C LEU A 11 -19.34 13.92 3.37
N THR A 12 -18.30 14.07 2.53
CA THR A 12 -17.84 12.99 1.66
C THR A 12 -16.88 12.08 2.44
N PRO A 13 -17.08 10.76 2.45
CA PRO A 13 -16.21 9.86 3.19
C PRO A 13 -14.79 9.84 2.60
N ALA A 14 -13.79 9.88 3.46
CA ALA A 14 -12.39 9.75 3.07
C ALA A 14 -12.02 8.26 2.94
N PRO A 15 -11.15 7.89 1.97
CA PRO A 15 -10.64 6.52 1.88
C PRO A 15 -10.02 6.07 3.19
N THR A 16 -10.30 4.83 3.60
CA THR A 16 -9.77 4.24 4.84
C THR A 16 -9.19 2.85 4.56
N PRO A 17 -8.01 2.51 5.13
CA PRO A 17 -7.36 1.22 4.86
C PRO A 17 -8.15 -0.02 5.27
N HIS A 18 -9.17 0.14 6.12
CA HIS A 18 -9.93 -0.95 6.73
C HIS A 18 -11.44 -0.85 6.47
N ALA A 19 -11.85 -0.28 5.33
CA ALA A 19 -13.26 0.02 5.03
C ALA A 19 -14.19 -1.18 5.21
N ARG A 20 -13.80 -2.38 4.74
CA ARG A 20 -14.61 -3.60 4.90
C ARG A 20 -14.77 -4.03 6.36
N SER A 21 -13.68 -4.01 7.14
CA SER A 21 -13.72 -4.37 8.56
C SER A 21 -14.55 -3.38 9.36
N VAL A 22 -14.45 -2.08 9.03
CA VAL A 22 -15.27 -1.03 9.63
C VAL A 22 -16.75 -1.25 9.28
N ALA A 23 -17.08 -1.50 8.01
CA ALA A 23 -18.45 -1.79 7.58
C ALA A 23 -19.03 -3.04 8.28
N PHE A 24 -18.25 -4.11 8.39
CA PHE A 24 -18.64 -5.32 9.13
C PHE A 24 -18.97 -5.02 10.59
N ARG A 25 -18.12 -4.25 11.27
CA ARG A 25 -18.35 -3.89 12.67
C ARG A 25 -19.58 -2.98 12.83
N LEU A 26 -19.76 -2.02 11.93
CA LEU A 26 -20.91 -1.12 11.94
C LEU A 26 -22.23 -1.87 11.71
N ALA A 27 -22.26 -2.83 10.79
CA ALA A 27 -23.42 -3.70 10.59
C ALA A 27 -23.75 -4.50 11.86
N ALA A 28 -22.74 -5.04 12.54
CA ALA A 28 -22.92 -5.74 13.82
C ALA A 28 -23.41 -4.82 14.96
N GLU A 29 -23.21 -3.50 14.83
CA GLU A 29 -23.73 -2.48 15.75
C GLU A 29 -25.10 -1.91 15.31
N GLY A 30 -25.69 -2.42 14.23
CA GLY A 30 -26.98 -1.96 13.69
C GLY A 30 -26.91 -0.61 12.98
N ARG A 31 -25.73 -0.21 12.49
CA ARG A 31 -25.47 1.07 11.81
C ARG A 31 -25.54 0.93 10.29
N ASP A 32 -26.64 0.36 9.81
CA ASP A 32 -26.85 0.06 8.38
C ASP A 32 -26.90 1.33 7.52
N ASP A 33 -27.32 2.46 8.09
CA ASP A 33 -27.30 3.79 7.48
C ASP A 33 -25.89 4.20 7.05
N VAL A 34 -24.91 4.05 7.96
CA VAL A 34 -23.51 4.38 7.69
C VAL A 34 -22.91 3.39 6.70
N VAL A 35 -23.27 2.10 6.78
CA VAL A 35 -22.78 1.08 5.84
C VAL A 35 -23.28 1.35 4.43
N ALA A 36 -24.57 1.68 4.26
CA ALA A 36 -25.15 2.05 2.98
C ALA A 36 -24.49 3.30 2.40
N TRP A 37 -24.22 4.31 3.24
CA TRP A 37 -23.50 5.51 2.85
C TRP A 37 -22.04 5.22 2.44
N MET A 38 -21.35 4.32 3.13
CA MET A 38 -20.00 3.89 2.73
C MET A 38 -20.03 3.17 1.37
N ALA A 39 -21.00 2.28 1.16
CA ALA A 39 -21.18 1.53 -0.07
C ALA A 39 -21.51 2.46 -1.25
N SER A 40 -22.39 3.44 -1.07
CA SER A 40 -22.78 4.39 -2.12
C SER A 40 -21.61 5.26 -2.61
N HIS A 41 -20.57 5.41 -1.79
CA HIS A 41 -19.34 6.13 -2.14
C HIS A 41 -18.20 5.19 -2.57
N GLY A 42 -18.48 3.89 -2.73
CA GLY A 42 -17.50 2.90 -3.21
C GLY A 42 -16.39 2.57 -2.22
N LEU A 43 -16.51 2.93 -0.94
CA LEU A 43 -15.42 2.74 0.03
C LEU A 43 -15.13 1.26 0.34
N ILE A 44 -16.15 0.41 0.30
CA ILE A 44 -16.04 -1.01 0.70
C ILE A 44 -15.22 -1.79 -0.33
N ASP A 45 -15.40 -1.45 -1.61
CA ASP A 45 -14.77 -2.12 -2.73
C ASP A 45 -13.54 -1.39 -3.26
N ALA A 46 -13.28 -0.17 -2.76
CA ALA A 46 -12.07 0.57 -3.08
C ALA A 46 -10.81 -0.25 -2.79
N GLU A 47 -9.83 -0.16 -3.68
CA GLU A 47 -8.52 -0.73 -3.46
C GLU A 47 -7.90 -0.10 -2.20
N LYS A 48 -7.28 -0.94 -1.37
CA LYS A 48 -6.68 -0.47 -0.13
C LYS A 48 -5.60 0.56 -0.49
N PRO A 49 -5.66 1.79 0.06
CA PRO A 49 -4.57 2.73 -0.13
C PRO A 49 -3.31 2.15 0.55
N VAL A 50 -2.34 1.77 -0.26
CA VAL A 50 -1.01 1.34 0.16
C VAL A 50 -0.03 2.43 -0.22
N ALA A 51 0.65 3.00 0.77
CA ALA A 51 1.79 3.85 0.48
C ALA A 51 2.90 2.96 -0.09
N PRO A 52 3.44 3.24 -1.29
CA PRO A 52 4.45 2.39 -1.93
C PRO A 52 5.77 2.37 -1.17
N VAL A 53 6.00 3.40 -0.35
CA VAL A 53 7.17 3.58 0.51
C VAL A 53 6.77 4.09 1.88
N SER A 54 7.45 3.61 2.91
CA SER A 54 7.39 4.12 4.28
C SER A 54 8.02 5.52 4.37
N PRO A 55 7.80 6.28 5.46
CA PRO A 55 8.46 7.56 5.66
C PRO A 55 10.00 7.46 5.66
N GLU A 56 10.55 6.39 6.22
CA GLU A 56 11.99 6.14 6.23
C GLU A 56 12.52 5.82 4.83
N GLU A 57 11.84 4.92 4.10
CA GLU A 57 12.19 4.60 2.71
C GLU A 57 12.15 5.86 1.84
N ARG A 58 11.14 6.72 2.00
CA ARG A 58 11.04 8.01 1.30
C ARG A 58 12.19 8.96 1.63
N LEU A 59 12.62 8.99 2.90
CA LEU A 59 13.77 9.80 3.30
C LEU A 59 15.05 9.29 2.64
N ILE A 60 15.22 7.97 2.53
CA ILE A 60 16.34 7.36 1.83
C ILE A 60 16.30 7.73 0.34
N GLU A 61 15.16 7.53 -0.34
CA GLU A 61 14.98 7.91 -1.75
C GLU A 61 15.30 9.38 -1.99
N SER A 62 14.81 10.28 -1.12
CA SER A 62 15.09 11.72 -1.22
C SER A 62 16.56 12.06 -1.03
N ARG A 63 17.30 11.30 -0.19
CA ARG A 63 18.71 11.54 0.09
C ARG A 63 19.63 10.98 -0.98
N THR A 64 19.29 9.82 -1.55
CA THR A 64 20.11 9.13 -2.54
C THR A 64 19.73 9.51 -3.98
N GLY A 65 18.52 10.03 -4.20
CA GLY A 65 17.96 10.25 -5.54
C GLY A 65 17.60 8.93 -6.26
N ILE A 66 17.59 7.81 -5.54
CA ILE A 66 17.34 6.48 -6.09
C ILE A 66 15.99 5.99 -5.61
N GLU A 67 15.09 5.69 -6.54
CA GLU A 67 13.77 5.13 -6.23
C GLU A 67 13.89 3.66 -5.77
N LEU A 68 13.30 3.32 -4.62
CA LEU A 68 13.27 1.97 -4.07
C LEU A 68 12.54 1.00 -5.01
N ALA A 69 11.54 1.47 -5.74
CA ALA A 69 10.87 0.69 -6.78
C ALA A 69 11.84 0.21 -7.86
N SER A 70 12.81 1.05 -8.26
CA SER A 70 13.81 0.68 -9.26
C SER A 70 14.75 -0.43 -8.76
N ILE A 71 15.15 -0.36 -7.47
CA ILE A 71 15.96 -1.38 -6.81
C ILE A 71 15.20 -2.70 -6.71
N ARG A 72 13.94 -2.68 -6.25
CA ARG A 72 13.09 -3.88 -6.18
C ARG A 72 12.94 -4.56 -7.54
N ALA A 73 12.72 -3.78 -8.61
CA ALA A 73 12.63 -4.30 -9.97
C ALA A 73 13.97 -4.87 -10.47
N ALA A 74 15.10 -4.22 -10.16
CA ALA A 74 16.43 -4.73 -10.52
C ALA A 74 16.75 -6.05 -9.80
N CYS A 75 16.42 -6.16 -8.51
CA CYS A 75 16.56 -7.39 -7.74
C CYS A 75 15.70 -8.52 -8.31
N LEU A 76 14.42 -8.27 -8.61
CA LEU A 76 13.56 -9.29 -9.22
C LEU A 76 14.11 -9.76 -10.57
N LYS A 77 14.55 -8.84 -11.42
CA LYS A 77 15.19 -9.20 -12.71
C LYS A 77 16.49 -10.00 -12.55
N ALA A 78 17.25 -9.75 -11.49
CA ALA A 78 18.45 -10.53 -11.19
C ALA A 78 18.07 -11.94 -10.72
N TRP A 79 17.02 -12.04 -9.90
CA TRP A 79 16.48 -13.32 -9.41
C TRP A 79 16.00 -14.18 -10.58
N ASP A 80 15.14 -13.64 -11.44
CA ASP A 80 14.57 -14.36 -12.59
C ASP A 80 15.64 -14.82 -13.60
N ALA A 81 16.77 -14.12 -13.67
CA ALA A 81 17.89 -14.44 -14.57
C ALA A 81 18.91 -15.42 -13.96
N SER A 82 18.76 -15.76 -12.67
CA SER A 82 19.70 -16.58 -11.93
C SER A 82 19.18 -18.00 -11.71
N VAL A 83 20.09 -18.96 -11.59
CA VAL A 83 19.76 -20.38 -11.31
C VAL A 83 20.13 -20.75 -9.87
N ASP A 84 21.01 -19.98 -9.25
CA ASP A 84 21.56 -20.18 -7.91
C ASP A 84 21.97 -18.85 -7.26
N GLY A 85 22.35 -18.91 -5.98
CA GLY A 85 22.76 -17.72 -5.21
C GLY A 85 23.98 -17.00 -5.81
N ALA A 86 24.99 -17.75 -6.24
CA ALA A 86 26.18 -17.17 -6.88
C ALA A 86 25.84 -16.49 -8.22
N GLY A 87 24.89 -17.04 -8.98
CA GLY A 87 24.33 -16.41 -10.17
C GLY A 87 23.57 -15.13 -9.86
N PHE A 88 22.77 -15.13 -8.79
CA PHE A 88 22.03 -13.95 -8.34
C PHE A 88 22.96 -12.79 -7.98
N GLU A 89 24.01 -13.05 -7.20
CA GLU A 89 25.02 -12.04 -6.85
C GLU A 89 25.73 -11.46 -8.08
N ARG A 90 26.08 -12.29 -9.07
CA ARG A 90 26.65 -11.82 -10.34
C ARG A 90 25.67 -10.96 -11.12
N GLU A 91 24.40 -11.35 -11.19
CA GLU A 91 23.37 -10.59 -11.89
C GLU A 91 23.05 -9.24 -11.19
N LEU A 92 23.09 -9.19 -9.87
CA LEU A 92 23.01 -7.94 -9.10
C LEU A 92 24.23 -7.04 -9.40
N ALA A 93 25.44 -7.59 -9.37
CA ALA A 93 26.66 -6.83 -9.63
C ALA A 93 26.68 -6.21 -11.03
N ARG A 94 26.19 -6.94 -12.06
CA ARG A 94 26.02 -6.40 -13.43
C ARG A 94 25.07 -5.20 -13.49
N ARG A 95 24.14 -5.10 -12.54
CA ARG A 95 23.18 -4.01 -12.39
C ARG A 95 23.66 -2.92 -11.43
N GLY A 96 24.90 -3.00 -10.94
CA GLY A 96 25.49 -2.03 -10.01
C GLY A 96 25.02 -2.20 -8.57
N LEU A 97 24.49 -3.36 -8.19
CA LEU A 97 24.02 -3.68 -6.85
C LEU A 97 24.90 -4.75 -6.20
N GLU A 98 25.11 -4.65 -4.89
CA GLU A 98 25.86 -5.63 -4.10
C GLU A 98 25.11 -5.97 -2.82
N LEU A 99 25.17 -7.24 -2.39
CA LEU A 99 24.73 -7.67 -1.08
C LEU A 99 25.94 -7.59 -0.14
N ARG A 100 25.83 -6.82 0.94
CA ARG A 100 26.84 -6.73 2.00
C ARG A 100 26.18 -6.89 3.36
#